data_AF-A0A848NV15-F1
#
_entry.id   AF-A0A848NV15-F1
#
_cell.length_a   1.000
_cell.length_b   1.000
_cell.length_c   1.000
_cell.angle_alpha   90.00
_cell.angle_beta   90.00
_cell.angle_gamma   90.00
#
_symmetry.space_group_name_H-M   'P 1'
#
loop_
_entity.id
_entity.type
_entity.pdbx_description
1 polymer ?
#
loop_
_entity_poly.entity_id
_entity_poly.type
_entity_poly.pdbx_seq_one_letter_code
_entity_poly.pdbx_strand_id
1 'polypeptide(L)'
;MARFALRSNLAALAMVAATGGLLAGPVMAAAPADGGPAAMHEGHRGGGFHKGMRDGLWIPGLGPVSKAQLDQLKLDDKQQALVKTAQDGQRSLHEAMRASGGQRHDLLKAQLDSGKLDPRALLEQSDKSRDQFGTQAKQVRDQWLAVWDSLNDAQRAQVTQMLKERQAKMQERHARMEGRHGKGPGNAPGAVPPPPPAPAAN
;
A
#
# COMPACT_ATOMS: atom_id res chain seq x y z
N MET A 1 32.10 4.91 30.44
CA MET A 1 31.45 6.06 31.10
C MET A 1 30.43 6.67 30.14
N ALA A 2 29.16 6.60 30.53
CA ALA A 2 28.00 7.01 29.74
C ALA A 2 27.88 8.52 29.61
N ARG A 3 27.42 9.01 28.44
CA ARG A 3 26.81 10.33 28.26
C ARG A 3 25.72 10.24 27.19
N PHE A 4 24.54 9.73 27.57
CA PHE A 4 23.32 9.93 26.79
C PHE A 4 22.80 11.33 27.08
N ALA A 5 22.85 12.21 26.08
CA ALA A 5 22.19 13.51 26.12
C ALA A 5 20.72 13.32 25.69
N LEU A 6 19.79 13.30 26.65
CA LEU A 6 18.36 13.38 26.37
C LEU A 6 18.05 14.79 25.87
N ARG A 7 17.63 14.90 24.60
CA ARG A 7 16.95 16.08 24.08
C ARG A 7 15.44 15.87 24.21
N SER A 8 14.86 16.49 25.24
CA SER A 8 13.42 16.54 25.46
C SER A 8 12.78 17.54 24.49
N ASN A 9 11.96 17.07 23.55
CA ASN A 9 11.06 17.92 22.78
C ASN A 9 9.62 17.50 23.08
N LEU A 10 8.98 18.24 23.98
CA LEU A 10 7.54 18.22 24.24
C LEU A 10 6.87 19.16 23.24
N ALA A 11 6.02 18.63 22.37
CA ALA A 11 5.12 19.44 21.54
C ALA A 11 3.67 19.04 21.87
N ALA A 12 2.98 19.90 22.60
CA ALA A 12 1.55 19.81 22.82
C ALA A 12 0.81 20.25 21.55
N LEU A 13 -0.09 19.41 21.03
CA LEU A 13 -0.90 19.71 19.85
C LEU A 13 -2.35 19.88 20.30
N ALA A 14 -2.84 21.12 20.18
CA ALA A 14 -4.22 21.51 20.41
C ALA A 14 -5.09 21.14 19.20
N MET A 15 -6.25 20.51 19.46
CA MET A 15 -7.28 20.22 18.46
C MET A 15 -8.08 21.49 18.14
N VAL A 16 -8.14 21.87 16.87
CA VAL A 16 -9.11 22.83 16.33
C VAL A 16 -10.27 22.03 15.71
N ALA A 17 -11.46 22.16 16.28
CA ALA A 17 -12.69 21.64 15.70
C ALA A 17 -13.28 22.67 14.73
N ALA A 18 -13.36 22.32 13.45
CA ALA A 18 -14.07 23.10 12.44
C ALA A 18 -15.34 22.36 12.02
N THR A 19 -16.48 22.79 12.54
CA THR A 19 -17.81 22.42 12.05
C THR A 19 -18.17 23.32 10.87
N GLY A 20 -18.21 22.74 9.66
CA GLY A 20 -18.70 23.41 8.45
C GLY A 20 -19.91 22.67 7.90
N GLY A 21 -21.09 23.28 8.01
CA GLY A 21 -22.33 22.78 7.42
C GLY A 21 -22.42 23.08 5.92
N LEU A 22 -23.18 22.26 5.19
CA LEU A 22 -23.59 22.51 3.81
C LEU A 22 -25.02 21.99 3.61
N LEU A 23 -25.90 22.90 3.18
CA LEU A 23 -27.26 22.68 2.68
C LEU A 23 -27.19 22.52 1.15
N ALA A 24 -27.85 21.50 0.58
CA ALA A 24 -28.33 21.51 -0.81
C ALA A 24 -29.38 20.39 -1.02
N GLY A 25 -30.51 20.75 -1.65
CA GLY A 25 -31.77 19.99 -1.73
C GLY A 25 -31.81 18.82 -2.73
N PRO A 26 -33.01 18.22 -2.93
CA PRO A 26 -33.15 16.91 -3.56
C PRO A 26 -33.21 17.00 -5.09
N VAL A 27 -32.44 16.15 -5.78
CA VAL A 27 -32.65 15.80 -7.19
C VAL A 27 -33.29 14.42 -7.23
N MET A 28 -34.51 14.35 -7.79
CA MET A 28 -35.15 13.10 -8.22
C MET A 28 -34.76 12.83 -9.68
N ALA A 29 -34.32 11.61 -10.00
CA ALA A 29 -34.56 10.99 -11.31
C ALA A 29 -34.21 9.50 -11.36
N ALA A 30 -35.20 8.73 -11.84
CA ALA A 30 -35.16 7.55 -12.70
C ALA A 30 -34.64 6.19 -12.16
N ALA A 31 -35.52 5.20 -12.30
CA ALA A 31 -35.29 3.78 -12.06
C ALA A 31 -34.32 3.16 -13.10
N PRO A 32 -33.46 2.21 -12.70
CA PRO A 32 -32.66 1.45 -13.65
C PRO A 32 -33.50 0.33 -14.28
N ALA A 33 -33.50 0.30 -15.62
CA ALA A 33 -34.04 -0.79 -16.43
C ALA A 33 -33.13 -2.02 -16.37
N ASP A 34 -33.77 -3.19 -16.27
CA ASP A 34 -33.20 -4.52 -16.35
C ASP A 34 -32.36 -4.74 -17.62
N GLY A 35 -31.14 -5.23 -17.44
CA GLY A 35 -30.23 -5.59 -18.53
C GLY A 35 -29.24 -6.69 -18.12
N GLY A 36 -29.66 -7.95 -18.30
CA GLY A 36 -28.86 -9.14 -18.67
C GLY A 36 -27.70 -9.61 -17.76
N PRO A 37 -27.68 -10.88 -17.32
CA PRO A 37 -26.54 -11.41 -16.57
C PRO A 37 -25.36 -11.71 -17.52
N ALA A 38 -24.37 -10.82 -17.52
CA ALA A 38 -23.04 -11.16 -18.01
C ALA A 38 -22.38 -12.13 -17.01
N ALA A 39 -22.13 -13.36 -17.47
CA ALA A 39 -21.33 -14.35 -16.75
C ALA A 39 -19.91 -13.78 -16.52
N MET A 40 -19.69 -13.18 -15.35
CA MET A 40 -18.37 -12.75 -14.91
C MET A 40 -17.74 -13.87 -14.07
N HIS A 41 -16.53 -14.24 -14.49
CA HIS A 41 -15.61 -15.14 -13.82
C HIS A 41 -15.53 -14.82 -12.31
N GLU A 42 -15.98 -15.76 -11.47
CA GLU A 42 -15.81 -15.75 -10.01
C GLU A 42 -14.34 -16.06 -9.65
N GLY A 43 -13.45 -15.15 -10.05
CA GLY A 43 -12.08 -15.14 -9.57
C GLY A 43 -12.09 -14.80 -8.09
N HIS A 44 -11.73 -15.76 -7.25
CA HIS A 44 -11.66 -15.65 -5.81
C HIS A 44 -10.87 -14.39 -5.40
N ARG A 45 -11.59 -13.32 -5.05
CA ARG A 45 -10.99 -12.12 -4.46
C ARG A 45 -10.56 -12.48 -3.04
N GLY A 46 -9.27 -12.76 -2.86
CA GLY A 46 -8.62 -12.89 -1.56
C GLY A 46 -8.64 -11.57 -0.78
N GLY A 47 -9.83 -11.19 -0.27
CA GLY A 47 -10.05 -9.95 0.47
C GLY A 47 -9.50 -9.94 1.90
N GLY A 48 -8.95 -11.06 2.39
CA GLY A 48 -8.49 -11.20 3.78
C GLY A 48 -7.07 -10.70 4.05
N PHE A 49 -6.19 -10.63 3.05
CA PHE A 49 -4.76 -10.40 3.29
C PHE A 49 -4.38 -8.93 3.50
N HIS A 50 -5.24 -7.98 3.12
CA HIS A 50 -4.91 -6.55 3.18
C HIS A 50 -5.30 -5.87 4.50
N LYS A 51 -6.15 -6.48 5.32
CA LYS A 51 -6.70 -5.81 6.52
C LYS A 51 -5.71 -5.80 7.70
N GLY A 52 -4.94 -6.87 7.89
CA GLY A 52 -4.01 -7.03 9.02
C GLY A 52 -2.66 -6.30 8.90
N MET A 53 -2.35 -5.72 7.74
CA MET A 53 -1.13 -4.94 7.52
C MET A 53 -1.27 -3.45 7.88
N ARG A 54 -2.49 -2.95 8.01
CA ARG A 54 -2.77 -1.52 8.29
C ARG A 54 -2.38 -1.11 9.70
N ASP A 55 -2.53 -2.02 10.66
CA ASP A 55 -2.30 -1.76 12.09
C ASP A 55 -0.95 -2.35 12.57
N GLY A 56 -0.04 -2.61 11.65
CA GLY A 56 1.28 -3.17 11.91
C GLY A 56 2.34 -2.12 12.28
N LEU A 57 3.52 -2.59 12.71
CA LEU A 57 4.72 -1.75 12.88
C LEU A 57 5.45 -1.71 11.54
N TRP A 58 5.65 -0.54 10.96
CA TRP A 58 6.45 -0.43 9.75
C TRP A 58 7.90 -0.15 10.11
N ILE A 59 8.81 -1.06 9.74
CA ILE A 59 10.24 -0.84 9.93
C ILE A 59 10.83 -0.35 8.61
N PRO A 60 11.36 0.89 8.56
CA PRO A 60 11.97 1.41 7.35
C PRO A 60 13.04 0.46 6.79
N GLY A 61 12.91 0.08 5.51
CA GLY A 61 13.84 -0.84 4.83
C GLY A 61 13.60 -2.33 5.09
N LEU A 62 12.80 -2.70 6.10
CA LEU A 62 12.55 -4.10 6.48
C LEU A 62 11.07 -4.52 6.36
N GLY A 63 10.16 -3.55 6.27
CA GLY A 63 8.75 -3.74 5.94
C GLY A 63 7.83 -3.90 7.16
N PRO A 64 6.56 -4.31 6.95
CA PRO A 64 5.50 -4.22 7.96
C PRO A 64 5.44 -5.42 8.90
N VAL A 65 5.74 -5.29 10.18
CA VAL A 65 5.42 -6.27 11.23
C VAL A 65 3.92 -6.25 11.49
N SER A 66 3.25 -7.40 11.62
CA SER A 66 1.78 -7.43 11.78
C SER A 66 1.34 -6.93 13.17
N LYS A 67 0.06 -6.54 13.30
CA LYS A 67 -0.52 -6.15 14.60
C LYS A 67 -0.31 -7.23 15.68
N ALA A 68 -0.55 -8.49 15.32
CA ALA A 68 -0.36 -9.62 16.26
C ALA A 68 1.10 -9.76 16.72
N GLN A 69 2.06 -9.47 15.85
CA GLN A 69 3.49 -9.48 16.20
C GLN A 69 3.87 -8.27 17.08
N LEU A 70 3.23 -7.11 16.83
CA LEU A 70 3.34 -5.95 17.71
C LEU A 70 2.80 -6.23 19.11
N ASP A 71 1.64 -6.85 19.21
CA ASP A 71 0.99 -7.18 20.48
C ASP A 71 1.84 -8.19 21.30
N GLN A 72 2.62 -9.06 20.63
CA GLN A 72 3.56 -9.99 21.27
C GLN A 72 4.76 -9.30 21.92
N LEU A 73 5.14 -8.09 21.47
CA LEU A 73 6.28 -7.34 22.03
C LEU A 73 5.98 -6.73 23.40
N LYS A 74 4.71 -6.80 23.86
CA LYS A 74 4.24 -6.27 25.15
C LYS A 74 4.78 -4.86 25.39
N LEU A 75 4.51 -3.98 24.43
CA LEU A 75 4.97 -2.60 24.46
C LEU A 75 4.42 -1.86 25.69
N ASP A 76 5.25 -1.00 26.29
CA ASP A 76 4.80 -0.10 27.35
C ASP A 76 3.93 1.04 26.79
N ASP A 77 3.25 1.79 27.68
CA ASP A 77 2.32 2.86 27.27
C ASP A 77 3.00 3.96 26.43
N LYS A 78 4.28 4.23 26.66
CA LYS A 78 5.03 5.25 25.90
C LYS A 78 5.35 4.74 24.50
N GLN A 79 5.80 3.50 24.38
CA GLN A 79 6.06 2.82 23.12
C GLN A 79 4.77 2.68 22.30
N GLN A 80 3.64 2.33 22.94
CA GLN A 80 2.33 2.26 22.28
C GLN A 80 1.88 3.63 21.74
N ALA A 81 2.11 4.72 22.48
CA ALA A 81 1.82 6.07 22.01
C ALA A 81 2.65 6.47 20.78
N LEU A 82 3.94 6.10 20.76
CA LEU A 82 4.81 6.30 19.59
C LEU A 82 4.33 5.48 18.38
N VAL A 83 3.99 4.21 18.58
CA VAL A 83 3.43 3.34 17.53
C VAL A 83 2.16 3.94 16.95
N LYS A 84 1.23 4.38 17.80
CA LYS A 84 -0.02 4.99 17.36
C LYS A 84 0.23 6.25 16.53
N THR A 85 1.14 7.11 16.98
CA THR A 85 1.50 8.34 16.26
C THR A 85 2.07 8.04 14.87
N ALA A 86 2.95 7.03 14.77
CA ALA A 86 3.51 6.60 13.49
C ALA A 86 2.45 5.95 12.57
N GLN A 87 1.52 5.18 13.14
CA GLN A 87 0.39 4.58 12.41
C GLN A 87 -0.56 5.65 11.86
N ASP A 88 -0.93 6.64 12.67
CA ASP A 88 -1.81 7.73 12.26
C ASP A 88 -1.15 8.59 11.16
N GLY A 89 0.15 8.89 11.30
CA GLY A 89 0.94 9.58 10.29
C GLY A 89 1.02 8.79 8.97
N GLN A 90 1.31 7.49 9.04
CA GLN A 90 1.32 6.61 7.87
C GLN A 90 -0.04 6.51 7.20
N ARG A 91 -1.12 6.44 7.98
CA ARG A 91 -2.48 6.36 7.46
C ARG A 91 -2.84 7.63 6.71
N SER A 92 -2.59 8.80 7.32
CA SER A 92 -2.85 10.10 6.69
C SER A 92 -2.06 10.26 5.39
N LEU A 93 -0.77 9.91 5.39
CA LEU A 93 0.07 9.92 4.21
C LEU A 93 -0.48 8.98 3.12
N HIS A 94 -0.86 7.76 3.48
CA HIS A 94 -1.41 6.80 2.52
C HIS A 94 -2.73 7.30 1.93
N GLU A 95 -3.61 7.90 2.73
CA GLU A 95 -4.88 8.45 2.25
C GLU A 95 -4.63 9.60 1.27
N ALA A 96 -3.69 10.50 1.58
CA ALA A 96 -3.31 11.60 0.69
C ALA A 96 -2.65 11.11 -0.61
N MET A 97 -1.74 10.14 -0.53
CA MET A 97 -1.13 9.52 -1.72
C MET A 97 -2.16 8.77 -2.56
N ARG A 98 -3.14 8.09 -1.94
CA ARG A 98 -4.24 7.44 -2.67
C ARG A 98 -5.07 8.48 -3.41
N ALA A 99 -5.42 9.59 -2.77
CA ALA A 99 -6.17 10.67 -3.41
C ALA A 99 -5.41 11.26 -4.61
N SER A 100 -4.11 11.54 -4.45
CA SER A 100 -3.25 12.01 -5.55
C SER A 100 -3.09 10.99 -6.68
N GLY A 101 -3.00 9.70 -6.35
CA GLY A 101 -3.01 8.61 -7.33
C GLY A 101 -4.34 8.53 -8.11
N GLY A 102 -5.46 8.81 -7.44
CA GLY A 102 -6.77 8.97 -8.08
C GLY A 102 -6.76 10.05 -9.16
N GLN A 103 -6.18 11.22 -8.88
CA GLN A 103 -6.06 12.31 -9.85
C GLN A 103 -5.27 11.90 -11.11
N ARG A 104 -4.19 11.13 -10.95
CA ARG A 104 -3.42 10.60 -12.09
C ARG A 104 -4.25 9.60 -12.90
N HIS A 105 -5.00 8.74 -12.22
CA HIS A 105 -5.87 7.77 -12.88
C HIS A 105 -6.98 8.48 -13.67
N ASP A 106 -7.59 9.52 -13.10
CA ASP A 106 -8.63 10.31 -13.76
C ASP A 106 -8.08 11.08 -14.96
N LEU A 107 -6.86 11.61 -14.85
CA LEU A 107 -6.16 12.26 -15.96
C LEU A 107 -5.85 11.27 -17.10
N LEU A 108 -5.37 10.06 -16.78
CA LEU A 108 -5.18 9.00 -17.77
C LEU A 108 -6.51 8.63 -18.44
N LYS A 109 -7.57 8.46 -17.65
CA LYS A 109 -8.90 8.15 -18.19
C LYS A 109 -9.38 9.24 -19.15
N ALA A 110 -9.27 10.51 -18.80
CA ALA A 110 -9.65 11.62 -19.67
C ALA A 110 -8.83 11.66 -20.98
N GLN A 111 -7.54 11.35 -20.90
CA GLN A 111 -6.66 11.23 -22.07
C GLN A 111 -7.08 10.08 -22.99
N LEU A 112 -7.44 8.92 -22.41
CA LEU A 112 -7.93 7.77 -23.17
C LEU A 112 -9.29 8.06 -23.80
N ASP A 113 -10.23 8.65 -23.06
CA ASP A 113 -11.57 8.99 -23.54
C ASP A 113 -11.53 10.04 -24.67
N SER A 114 -10.53 10.93 -24.66
CA SER A 114 -10.30 11.92 -25.72
C SER A 114 -9.43 11.41 -26.89
N GLY A 115 -8.92 10.17 -26.81
CA GLY A 115 -8.02 9.59 -27.80
C GLY A 115 -6.64 10.24 -27.89
N LYS A 116 -6.26 11.08 -26.92
CA LYS A 116 -4.99 11.81 -26.87
C LYS A 116 -4.23 11.44 -25.61
N LEU A 117 -3.28 10.51 -25.74
CA LEU A 117 -2.36 10.14 -24.66
C LEU A 117 -1.22 11.16 -24.58
N ASP A 118 -1.07 11.79 -23.42
CA ASP A 118 0.07 12.67 -23.12
C ASP A 118 0.85 12.11 -21.91
N PRO A 119 1.93 11.35 -22.16
CA PRO A 119 2.81 10.83 -21.13
C PRO A 119 3.52 11.93 -20.31
N ARG A 120 3.75 13.12 -20.87
CA ARG A 120 4.47 14.21 -20.17
C ARG A 120 3.61 14.75 -19.04
N ALA A 121 2.33 14.98 -19.29
CA ALA A 121 1.38 15.39 -18.26
C ALA A 121 1.23 14.35 -17.13
N LEU A 122 1.25 13.05 -17.48
CA LEU A 122 1.19 11.97 -16.49
C LEU A 122 2.45 11.88 -15.62
N LEU A 123 3.62 12.13 -16.20
CA LEU A 123 4.88 12.19 -15.48
C LEU A 123 4.93 13.42 -14.57
N GLU A 124 4.56 14.60 -15.06
CA GLU A 124 4.53 15.82 -14.28
C GLU A 124 3.63 15.70 -13.03
N GLN A 125 2.44 15.10 -13.19
CA GLN A 125 1.56 14.83 -12.06
C GLN A 125 2.17 13.82 -11.07
N SER A 126 2.94 12.85 -11.57
CA SER A 126 3.63 11.87 -10.73
C SER A 126 4.79 12.50 -9.94
N ASP A 127 5.58 13.36 -10.60
CA ASP A 127 6.71 14.06 -9.97
C ASP A 127 6.22 15.04 -8.91
N LYS A 128 5.17 15.83 -9.24
CA LYS A 128 4.52 16.73 -8.28
C LYS A 128 4.02 16.00 -7.03
N SER A 129 3.37 14.85 -7.22
CA SER A 129 2.95 13.98 -6.11
C SER A 129 4.13 13.54 -5.26
N ARG A 130 5.21 13.08 -5.91
CA ARG A 130 6.40 12.59 -5.24
C ARG A 130 7.10 13.67 -4.42
N ASP A 131 7.21 14.89 -4.95
CA ASP A 131 7.79 16.04 -4.27
C ASP A 131 6.92 16.49 -3.10
N GLN A 132 5.59 16.52 -3.30
CA GLN A 132 4.63 16.89 -2.26
C GLN A 132 4.69 15.95 -1.04
N PHE A 133 4.81 14.65 -1.29
CA PHE A 133 4.79 13.64 -0.23
C PHE A 133 6.17 13.27 0.32
N GLY A 134 7.27 13.70 -0.31
CA GLY A 134 8.63 13.35 0.12
C GLY A 134 8.93 13.76 1.57
N THR A 135 8.57 14.98 1.96
CA THR A 135 8.75 15.48 3.33
C THR A 135 7.88 14.74 4.33
N GLN A 136 6.61 14.48 3.99
CA GLN A 136 5.68 13.75 4.87
C GLN A 136 6.11 12.29 5.05
N ALA A 137 6.54 11.64 3.96
CA ALA A 137 7.08 10.28 4.00
C ALA A 137 8.35 10.19 4.87
N LYS A 138 9.22 11.20 4.79
CA LYS A 138 10.39 11.32 5.68
C LYS A 138 9.96 11.46 7.15
N GLN A 139 8.99 12.32 7.44
CA GLN A 139 8.49 12.50 8.81
C GLN A 139 7.90 11.20 9.38
N VAL A 140 7.07 10.49 8.62
CA VAL A 140 6.51 9.19 9.03
C VAL A 140 7.63 8.17 9.25
N ARG A 141 8.64 8.16 8.39
CA ARG A 141 9.82 7.29 8.57
C ARG A 141 10.55 7.61 9.86
N ASP A 142 10.76 8.88 10.18
CA ASP A 142 11.45 9.31 11.39
C ASP A 142 10.63 8.96 12.65
N GLN A 143 9.30 9.02 12.59
CA GLN A 143 8.41 8.51 13.65
C GLN A 143 8.57 7.00 13.86
N TRP A 144 8.66 6.21 12.79
CA TRP A 144 8.91 4.78 12.88
C TRP A 144 10.31 4.45 13.41
N LEU A 145 11.32 5.26 13.08
CA LEU A 145 12.65 5.13 13.68
C LEU A 145 12.63 5.42 15.18
N ALA A 146 11.88 6.43 15.63
CA ALA A 146 11.72 6.71 17.05
C ALA A 146 11.07 5.54 17.82
N VAL A 147 10.09 4.86 17.20
CA VAL A 147 9.53 3.62 17.77
C VAL A 147 10.63 2.57 17.91
N TRP A 148 11.39 2.31 16.85
CA TRP A 148 12.47 1.32 16.87
C TRP A 148 13.54 1.65 17.93
N ASP A 149 13.92 2.92 18.04
CA ASP A 149 14.91 3.38 19.00
C ASP A 149 14.41 3.24 20.44
N SER A 150 13.10 3.33 20.67
CA SER A 150 12.47 3.11 21.98
C SER A 150 12.39 1.63 22.39
N LEU A 151 12.54 0.68 21.46
CA LEU A 151 12.51 -0.75 21.77
C LEU A 151 13.77 -1.18 22.52
N ASN A 152 13.61 -2.06 23.52
CA ASN A 152 14.73 -2.66 24.25
C ASN A 152 15.38 -3.83 23.47
N ASP A 153 16.51 -4.33 23.95
CA ASP A 153 17.26 -5.38 23.26
C ASP A 153 16.47 -6.69 23.09
N ALA A 154 15.65 -7.06 24.07
CA ALA A 154 14.82 -8.27 24.00
C ALA A 154 13.72 -8.12 22.92
N GLN A 155 13.05 -6.96 22.87
CA GLN A 155 12.05 -6.63 21.86
C GLN A 155 12.67 -6.58 20.46
N ARG A 156 13.85 -5.95 20.30
CA ARG A 156 14.58 -5.91 19.02
C ARG A 156 15.01 -7.30 18.55
N ALA A 157 15.43 -8.17 19.48
CA ALA A 157 15.75 -9.57 19.16
C ALA A 157 14.51 -10.33 18.67
N GLN A 158 13.35 -10.16 19.32
CA GLN A 158 12.08 -10.74 18.87
C GLN A 158 11.69 -10.25 17.47
N VAL A 159 11.76 -8.95 17.22
CA VAL A 159 11.47 -8.38 15.89
C VAL A 159 12.44 -8.93 14.84
N THR A 160 13.72 -9.05 15.16
CA THR A 160 14.74 -9.60 14.26
C THR A 160 14.42 -11.05 13.89
N GLN A 161 13.98 -11.87 14.86
CA GLN A 161 13.59 -13.26 14.62
C GLN A 161 12.36 -13.34 13.70
N MET A 162 11.34 -12.51 13.95
CA MET A 162 10.14 -12.42 13.11
C MET A 162 10.50 -12.02 11.66
N LEU A 163 11.47 -11.11 11.49
CA LEU A 163 11.95 -10.70 10.17
C LEU A 163 12.72 -11.81 9.45
N LYS A 164 13.56 -12.59 10.17
CA LYS A 164 14.24 -13.76 9.60
C LYS A 164 13.25 -14.79 9.08
N GLU A 165 12.23 -15.12 9.86
CA GLU A 165 11.17 -16.06 9.45
C GLU A 165 10.41 -15.56 8.22
N ARG A 166 10.11 -14.27 8.17
CA ARG A 166 9.51 -13.65 6.98
C ARG A 166 10.43 -13.74 5.77
N GLN A 167 11.71 -13.45 5.93
CA GLN A 167 12.68 -13.50 4.84
C GLN A 167 12.78 -14.92 4.27
N ALA A 168 12.83 -15.94 5.12
CA ALA A 168 12.81 -17.34 4.70
C ALA A 168 11.54 -17.69 3.91
N LYS A 169 10.35 -17.30 4.41
CA LYS A 169 9.08 -17.50 3.69
C LYS A 169 9.02 -16.73 2.36
N MET A 170 9.61 -15.54 2.30
CA MET A 170 9.71 -14.77 1.06
C MET A 170 10.60 -15.50 0.04
N GLN A 171 11.77 -16.00 0.47
CA GLN A 171 12.67 -16.75 -0.40
C GLN A 171 12.03 -18.03 -0.93
N GLU A 172 11.33 -18.79 -0.08
CA GLU A 172 10.57 -19.98 -0.50
C GLU A 172 9.48 -19.61 -1.52
N ARG A 173 8.73 -18.52 -1.28
CA ARG A 173 7.74 -18.02 -2.23
C ARG A 173 8.37 -17.58 -3.54
N HIS A 174 9.52 -16.90 -3.50
CA HIS A 174 10.27 -16.50 -4.69
C HIS A 174 10.72 -17.73 -5.49
N ALA A 175 11.32 -18.73 -4.84
CA ALA A 175 11.72 -19.99 -5.49
C ALA A 175 10.53 -20.72 -6.12
N ARG A 176 9.37 -20.76 -5.44
CA ARG A 176 8.14 -21.36 -5.99
C ARG A 176 7.59 -20.58 -7.19
N MET A 177 7.70 -19.26 -7.17
CA MET A 177 7.27 -18.40 -8.28
C MET A 177 8.24 -18.49 -9.47
N GLU A 178 9.53 -18.56 -9.24
CA GLU A 178 10.55 -18.80 -10.28
C GLU A 178 10.36 -20.18 -10.93
N GLY A 179 10.10 -21.22 -10.13
CA GLY A 179 9.76 -22.55 -10.63
C GLY A 179 8.47 -22.59 -11.46
N ARG A 180 7.55 -21.64 -11.24
CA ARG A 180 6.29 -21.52 -12.00
C ARG A 180 6.43 -20.68 -13.27
N HIS A 181 7.26 -19.63 -13.26
CA HIS A 181 7.60 -18.86 -14.46
C HIS A 181 8.46 -19.67 -15.45
N GLY A 182 9.22 -20.66 -14.98
CA GLY A 182 9.95 -21.60 -15.85
C GLY A 182 9.12 -22.77 -16.40
N LYS A 183 7.89 -22.98 -15.93
CA LYS A 183 7.05 -24.13 -16.31
C LYS A 183 5.56 -23.79 -16.37
N GLY A 184 5.22 -22.71 -17.05
CA GLY A 184 3.86 -22.51 -17.56
C GLY A 184 3.64 -23.41 -18.78
N PRO A 185 2.54 -24.17 -18.89
CA PRO A 185 2.22 -24.86 -20.14
C PRO A 185 1.89 -23.80 -21.19
N GLY A 186 2.77 -23.62 -22.19
CA GLY A 186 2.38 -23.00 -23.46
C GLY A 186 3.07 -21.70 -23.89
N ASN A 187 4.30 -21.38 -23.48
CA ASN A 187 5.06 -20.35 -24.20
C ASN A 187 6.56 -20.66 -24.23
N ALA A 188 6.96 -21.59 -25.10
CA ALA A 188 8.31 -21.55 -25.64
C ALA A 188 8.39 -20.32 -26.58
N PRO A 189 9.36 -19.41 -26.41
CA PRO A 189 9.53 -18.30 -27.33
C PRO A 189 9.99 -18.86 -28.68
N GLY A 190 9.07 -18.96 -29.64
CA GLY A 190 9.37 -19.38 -31.01
C GLY A 190 8.41 -20.38 -31.65
N ALA A 191 7.39 -20.88 -30.95
CA ALA A 191 6.39 -21.75 -31.59
C ALA A 191 5.35 -20.91 -32.34
N VAL A 192 5.60 -20.66 -33.63
CA VAL A 192 4.58 -20.20 -34.58
C VAL A 192 3.47 -21.26 -34.58
N PRO A 193 2.20 -20.92 -34.31
CA PRO A 193 1.12 -21.90 -34.42
C PRO A 193 1.04 -22.41 -35.86
N PRO A 194 0.82 -23.71 -36.09
CA PRO A 194 0.66 -24.23 -37.45
C PRO A 194 -0.52 -23.52 -38.12
N PRO A 195 -0.42 -23.17 -39.42
CA PRO A 195 -1.49 -22.47 -40.12
C PRO A 195 -2.76 -23.34 -40.12
N PRO A 196 -3.95 -22.72 -40.07
CA PRO A 196 -5.21 -23.46 -40.13
C PRO A 196 -5.30 -24.26 -41.45
N PRO A 197 -5.88 -25.47 -41.43
CA PRO A 197 -6.05 -26.26 -42.64
C PRO A 197 -6.92 -25.48 -43.63
N ALA A 198 -6.47 -25.46 -44.90
CA ALA A 198 -7.20 -24.83 -45.98
C ALA A 198 -8.62 -25.39 -46.08
N PRO A 199 -9.63 -24.57 -46.41
CA PRO A 199 -10.98 -25.07 -46.62
C PRO A 199 -10.98 -26.09 -47.76
N ALA A 200 -11.52 -27.28 -47.51
CA ALA A 200 -11.72 -28.28 -48.54
C ALA A 200 -12.61 -27.70 -49.63
N ALA A 201 -12.10 -27.72 -50.86
CA ALA A 201 -12.89 -27.40 -52.05
C ALA A 201 -13.61 -28.66 -52.54
N ASN A 202 -14.92 -28.48 -52.77
CA ASN A 202 -15.97 -29.41 -53.24
C ASN A 202 -16.68 -30.23 -52.16
#